data_AF-A0A2T2VY70-F1
#
_entry.id   AF-A0A2T2VY70-F1
#
_cell.length_a   1.000
_cell.length_b   1.000
_cell.length_c   1.000
_cell.angle_alpha   90.00
_cell.angle_beta   90.00
_cell.angle_gamma   90.00
#
_symmetry.space_group_name_H-M   'P 1'
#
loop_
_entity.id
_entity.type
_entity.pdbx_description
1 polymer ?
#
loop_
_entity_poly.entity_id
_entity_poly.type
_entity_poly.pdbx_seq_one_letter_code
_entity_poly.pdbx_strand_id
1 'polypeptide(L)' 'MCIRDRATTYPLTDFVARSRTALTIASDRVQAKYGMPCGLALGQLRQIEATASRYEHLPTPTVTVLQFLE' A
#
# COMPACT_ATOMS: atom_id res chain seq x y z
N MET A 1 18.66 6.04 22.01
CA MET A 1 19.20 5.60 20.70
C MET A 1 18.04 4.96 19.94
N CYS A 2 17.18 5.78 19.35
CA CYS A 2 15.96 5.30 18.68
C CYS A 2 16.31 4.93 17.23
N ILE A 3 15.89 3.72 16.87
CA ILE A 3 16.11 3.07 15.58
C ILE A 3 15.55 4.01 14.50
N ARG A 4 16.42 4.57 13.66
CA ARG A 4 16.00 5.31 12.47
C ARG A 4 15.39 4.28 11.53
N ASP A 5 14.10 4.42 11.22
CA ASP A 5 13.45 3.64 10.18
C ASP A 5 14.32 3.66 8.92
N ARG A 6 14.87 2.51 8.57
CA ARG A 6 15.72 2.38 7.39
C ARG A 6 14.78 2.38 6.19
N ALA A 7 14.92 3.37 5.31
CA ALA A 7 14.15 3.40 4.08
C ALA A 7 14.27 2.05 3.35
N THR A 8 13.14 1.48 2.95
CA THR A 8 13.09 0.14 2.35
C THR A 8 12.56 0.22 0.93
N THR A 9 13.27 -0.40 -0.01
CA THR A 9 12.93 -0.41 -1.43
C THR A 9 12.34 -1.75 -1.85
N TYR A 10 11.27 -1.71 -2.63
CA TYR A 10 10.55 -2.85 -3.17
C TYR A 10 10.45 -2.74 -4.70
N PRO A 11 10.44 -3.86 -5.44
CA PRO A 11 9.87 -3.86 -6.79
C PRO A 11 8.45 -3.29 -6.77
N LEU A 12 8.08 -2.48 -7.77
CA LEU A 12 6.75 -1.86 -7.83
C LEU A 12 5.62 -2.89 -7.69
N THR A 13 5.75 -4.03 -8.39
CA THR A 13 4.77 -5.11 -8.37
C THR A 13 4.63 -5.77 -6.99
N ASP A 14 5.74 -5.98 -6.28
CA ASP A 14 5.74 -6.54 -4.92
C ASP A 14 5.09 -5.54 -3.94
N PHE A 15 5.41 -4.26 -4.05
CA PHE A 15 4.78 -3.23 -3.23
C PHE A 15 3.26 -3.19 -3.42
N VAL A 16 2.78 -3.15 -4.68
CA VAL A 16 1.35 -3.13 -4.99
C VAL A 16 0.65 -4.39 -4.47
N ALA A 17 1.26 -5.57 -4.61
CA ALA A 17 0.69 -6.82 -4.11
C ALA A 17 0.55 -6.82 -2.58
N ARG A 18 1.56 -6.33 -1.86
CA ARG A 18 1.53 -6.17 -0.40
C ARG A 18 0.47 -5.17 0.04
N SER A 19 0.40 -4.01 -0.62
CA SER A 19 -0.60 -2.99 -0.34
C SER A 19 -2.01 -3.50 -0.56
N ARG A 20 -2.27 -4.22 -1.67
CA ARG A 20 -3.56 -4.85 -1.94
C ARG A 20 -3.95 -5.81 -0.83
N THR A 21 -3.05 -6.71 -0.45
CA THR A 21 -3.31 -7.70 0.60
C THR A 21 -3.65 -7.01 1.94
N ALA A 22 -2.82 -6.05 2.36
CA ALA A 22 -3.00 -5.36 3.63
C ALA A 22 -4.29 -4.52 3.68
N LEU A 23 -4.59 -3.78 2.62
CA LEU A 23 -5.75 -2.89 2.56
C LEU A 23 -7.07 -3.67 2.42
N THR A 24 -7.06 -4.80 1.69
CA THR A 24 -8.21 -5.72 1.66
C THR A 24 -8.47 -6.30 3.05
N ILE A 25 -7.45 -6.82 3.74
CA ILE A 25 -7.59 -7.33 5.11
C ILE A 25 -8.14 -6.25 6.05
N ALA A 26 -7.65 -5.01 5.94
CA ALA A 26 -8.15 -3.89 6.75
C ALA A 26 -9.63 -3.59 6.45
N SER A 27 -10.02 -3.58 5.17
CA SER A 27 -11.42 -3.40 4.76
C SER A 27 -12.32 -4.51 5.30
N ASP A 28 -11.90 -5.77 5.19
CA ASP A 28 -12.67 -6.93 5.62
C ASP A 28 -12.89 -6.93 7.14
N ARG A 29 -11.90 -6.51 7.92
CA ARG A 29 -12.03 -6.34 9.38
C ARG A 29 -13.09 -5.30 9.75
N VAL A 30 -13.15 -4.19 9.02
CA VAL A 30 -14.17 -3.14 9.23
C VAL A 30 -15.55 -3.67 8.81
N GLN A 31 -15.64 -4.38 7.69
CA GLN A 31 -16.90 -4.98 7.24
C GLN A 31 -17.43 -6.00 8.23
N ALA A 32 -16.59 -6.88 8.75
CA ALA A 32 -16.98 -7.87 9.75
C ALA A 32 -17.48 -7.21 11.05
N LYS A 33 -16.92 -6.05 11.44
CA LYS A 33 -17.28 -5.36 12.68
C LYS A 33 -18.48 -4.42 12.55
N TYR A 34 -18.63 -3.76 11.40
CA TYR A 34 -19.57 -2.64 11.22
C TYR A 34 -20.56 -2.84 10.08
N GLY A 35 -20.49 -3.95 9.33
CA GLY A 35 -21.39 -4.27 8.22
C GLY A 35 -21.09 -3.54 6.90
N MET A 36 -19.99 -2.76 6.83
CA MET A 36 -19.59 -2.02 5.63
C MET A 36 -18.06 -2.06 5.42
N PRO A 37 -17.57 -2.13 4.17
CA PRO A 37 -16.13 -2.10 3.90
C PRO A 37 -15.50 -0.76 4.29
N CYS A 38 -14.21 -0.78 4.58
CA CYS A 38 -13.48 0.45 4.90
C CYS A 38 -13.26 1.29 3.63
N GLY A 39 -14.08 2.33 3.45
CA GLY A 39 -13.96 3.26 2.32
C GLY A 39 -12.58 3.89 2.21
N LEU A 40 -11.91 4.17 3.34
CA LEU A 40 -10.55 4.70 3.38
C LEU A 40 -9.52 3.69 2.86
N ALA A 41 -9.60 2.43 3.29
CA ALA A 41 -8.66 1.40 2.84
C ALA A 41 -8.81 1.13 1.34
N LEU A 42 -10.04 1.04 0.85
CA LEU A 42 -10.32 0.86 -0.58
C LEU A 42 -9.93 2.09 -1.40
N GLY A 43 -10.14 3.30 -0.86
CA GLY A 43 -9.69 4.54 -1.47
C GLY A 43 -8.17 4.58 -1.64
N GLN A 44 -7.44 4.22 -0.59
CA GLN A 44 -5.98 4.14 -0.61
C GLN A 44 -5.49 3.10 -1.62
N LEU A 45 -6.14 1.94 -1.70
CA LEU A 45 -5.78 0.89 -2.65
C LEU A 45 -5.92 1.40 -4.10
N ARG A 46 -7.05 2.04 -4.42
CA ARG A 46 -7.27 2.63 -5.75
C ARG A 46 -6.21 3.67 -6.09
N GLN A 47 -5.82 4.51 -5.13
CA GLN A 47 -4.77 5.51 -5.36
C GLN A 47 -3.41 4.87 -5.64
N ILE A 48 -3.05 3.83 -4.90
CA ILE A 48 -1.79 3.07 -5.11
C ILE A 48 -1.79 2.43 -6.50
N GLU A 49 -2.86 1.73 -6.89
CA GLU A 49 -2.97 1.05 -8.18
C GLU A 49 -2.96 2.04 -9.34
N ALA A 50 -3.72 3.13 -9.25
CA ALA A 50 -3.73 4.19 -10.26
C ALA A 50 -2.34 4.81 -10.43
N THR A 51 -1.63 5.06 -9.32
CA THR A 51 -0.28 5.62 -9.38
C THR A 51 0.70 4.62 -10.00
N ALA A 52 0.66 3.36 -9.57
CA ALA A 52 1.54 2.30 -10.08
C ALA A 52 1.40 2.11 -11.59
N SER A 53 0.18 2.13 -12.13
CA SER A 53 -0.08 1.97 -13.57
C SER A 53 0.71 2.97 -14.44
N ARG A 54 1.02 4.16 -13.91
CA ARG A 54 1.79 5.19 -14.62
C ARG A 54 3.26 4.82 -14.78
N TYR A 55 3.77 3.86 -14.01
CA TYR A 55 5.19 3.46 -13.97
C TYR A 55 5.42 2.02 -14.43
N GLU A 56 4.37 1.23 -14.70
CA GLU A 56 4.47 -0.17 -15.15
C GLU A 56 5.23 -0.35 -16.48
N HIS A 57 5.30 0.70 -17.30
CA HIS A 57 6.02 0.69 -18.57
C HIS A 57 7.55 0.78 -18.41
N LEU A 58 8.05 1.06 -17.22
CA LEU A 58 9.49 1.12 -16.96
C LEU A 58 10.09 -0.29 -16.85
N PRO A 59 11.38 -0.50 -17.15
CA PRO A 59 11.97 -1.84 -17.16
C PRO A 59 12.02 -2.52 -15.79
N THR A 60 12.34 -1.77 -14.74
CA THR A 60 12.48 -2.27 -13.36
C THR A 60 12.05 -1.20 -12.35
N PRO A 61 10.76 -0.80 -12.32
CA PRO A 61 10.28 0.23 -11.41
C PRO A 61 10.34 -0.24 -9.96
N THR A 62 10.71 0.68 -9.07
CA THR A 62 10.81 0.42 -7.62
C THR A 62 10.09 1.48 -6.81
N VAL A 63 9.71 1.12 -5.59
CA VAL A 63 9.10 2.02 -4.60
C VAL A 63 9.99 2.01 -3.37
N THR A 64 10.38 3.20 -2.90
CA THR A 64 11.10 3.35 -1.63
C THR A 64 10.17 3.95 -0.58
N VAL A 65 9.93 3.20 0.50
CA VAL A 65 9.22 3.70 1.67
C VAL A 65 10.20 4.53 2.49
N LEU A 66 9.94 5.84 2.59
CA LEU A 66 10.85 6.79 3.24
C LEU A 66 10.72 6.78 4.76
N GLN A 67 9.48 6.86 5.26
CA GLN A 67 9.14 6.90 6.68
C GLN A 67 7.65 6.63 6.88
N PHE A 68 7.25 6.24 8.10
CA PHE A 68 5.86 6.23 8.52
C PHE A 68 5.56 7.53 9.29
N LEU A 69 4.40 8.12 9.04
CA LEU A 69 3.91 9.30 9.74
C LEU A 69 2.78 8.88 10.66
N GLU A 70 2.79 9.39 11.90
CA GLU A 70 1.72 9.22 12.89
C GLU A 70 0.71 10.38 12.85
#